data_AF-A0A2V8Q746-F1
#
_entry.id   AF-A0A2V8Q746-F1
#
_cell.length_a   1.000
_cell.length_b   1.000
_cell.length_c   1.000
_cell.angle_alpha   90.00
_cell.angle_beta   90.00
_cell.angle_gamma   90.00
#
_symmetry.space_group_name_H-M   'P 1'
#
loop_
_entity.id
_entity.type
_entity.pdbx_description
1 polymer ?
#
loop_
_entity_poly.entity_id
_entity_poly.type
_entity_poly.pdbx_seq_one_letter_code
_entity_poly.pdbx_strand_id
1 'polypeptide(L)'
;ALEVADFNNDGKSDIALVGSTTNTSLVAVSLSNGNGSFATPIITNFLSSVSDTASGDFNADGIQDLVTTSGFGGIWLLTGNGDGSFGQNSLFVSGASSSSVALSHLDSDNKLDLVVTDTTNRRVITFINNGAGSFGNQRTFNLPNIPAGVVVADFNGDSKNDIAVSTQSASNNQPQGTVVVLLGDGTGNLGTAVSYPAGDLPGAIASADFNGDSKLDLAVTNGSVGGLESMFSDIMVPAASCRLLAFQCLATPVNLPFLISMRTVVPILLFHWLVRRQSVSFTTSLPPRCRVCSPMMFQSMRATVRRTPA
;
A
#
# COMPACT_ATOMS: atom_id res chain seq x y z
N ALA A 1 -3.47 -20.02 2.36
CA ALA A 1 -2.96 -18.90 1.55
C ALA A 1 -2.50 -19.40 0.18
N LEU A 2 -2.37 -18.50 -0.80
CA LEU A 2 -1.96 -18.78 -2.17
C LEU A 2 -0.81 -17.84 -2.51
N GLU A 3 0.29 -18.39 -2.99
CA GLU A 3 1.44 -17.62 -3.50
C GLU A 3 1.68 -17.93 -4.97
N VAL A 4 2.18 -16.93 -5.69
CA VAL A 4 2.57 -17.04 -7.10
C VAL A 4 3.99 -16.50 -7.25
N ALA A 5 4.91 -17.37 -7.61
CA ALA A 5 6.31 -17.04 -7.81
C ALA A 5 7.00 -18.14 -8.62
N ASP A 6 8.24 -17.92 -9.06
CA ASP A 6 9.04 -18.92 -9.77
C ASP A 6 9.84 -19.74 -8.75
N PHE A 7 9.30 -20.88 -8.32
CA PHE A 7 9.87 -21.68 -7.21
C PHE A 7 10.98 -22.63 -7.67
N ASN A 8 11.18 -22.78 -8.98
CA ASN A 8 12.25 -23.60 -9.56
C ASN A 8 13.21 -22.81 -10.48
N ASN A 9 13.07 -21.48 -10.54
CA ASN A 9 13.89 -20.56 -11.32
C ASN A 9 13.93 -20.92 -12.82
N ASP A 10 12.79 -21.35 -13.37
CA ASP A 10 12.66 -21.71 -14.80
C ASP A 10 12.10 -20.58 -15.68
N GLY A 11 11.84 -19.42 -15.08
CA GLY A 11 11.30 -18.22 -15.70
C GLY A 11 9.77 -18.21 -15.79
N LYS A 12 9.07 -19.17 -15.18
CA LYS A 12 7.60 -19.25 -15.18
C LYS A 12 7.05 -19.08 -13.77
N SER A 13 5.91 -18.41 -13.68
CA SER A 13 5.19 -18.31 -12.41
C SER A 13 4.50 -19.63 -12.09
N ASP A 14 4.89 -20.21 -10.97
CA ASP A 14 4.30 -21.39 -10.35
C ASP A 14 3.24 -20.98 -9.31
N ILE A 15 2.55 -21.97 -8.75
CA ILE A 15 1.55 -21.76 -7.70
C ILE A 15 1.92 -22.57 -6.47
N ALA A 16 1.96 -21.92 -5.30
CA ALA A 16 2.06 -22.59 -4.01
C ALA A 16 0.78 -22.40 -3.19
N LEU A 17 0.18 -23.51 -2.77
CA LEU A 17 -0.95 -23.54 -1.84
C LEU A 17 -0.46 -23.90 -0.45
N VAL A 18 -0.69 -23.00 0.49
CA VAL A 18 -0.29 -23.19 1.89
C VAL A 18 -1.54 -23.45 2.71
N GLY A 19 -1.60 -24.62 3.31
CA GLY A 19 -2.75 -25.10 4.08
C GLY A 19 -2.35 -25.62 5.45
N SER A 20 -3.27 -25.50 6.40
CA SER A 20 -3.12 -26.02 7.75
C SER A 20 -4.19 -27.07 8.03
N THR A 21 -3.78 -28.18 8.63
CA THR A 21 -4.65 -29.11 9.35
C THR A 21 -4.52 -28.83 10.85
N THR A 22 -5.27 -29.56 11.69
CA THR A 22 -5.25 -29.37 13.14
C THR A 22 -3.88 -29.58 13.78
N ASN A 23 -2.98 -30.35 13.15
CA ASN A 23 -1.69 -30.72 13.75
C ASN A 23 -0.47 -30.53 12.82
N THR A 24 -0.67 -30.29 11.52
CA THR A 24 0.40 -30.09 10.54
C THR A 24 -0.01 -29.08 9.49
N SER A 25 0.94 -28.29 9.00
CA SER A 25 0.76 -27.50 7.78
C SER A 25 1.56 -28.10 6.65
N LEU A 26 1.12 -27.79 5.43
CA LEU A 26 1.79 -28.18 4.21
C LEU A 26 1.83 -27.03 3.23
N VAL A 27 2.85 -27.04 2.39
CA VAL A 27 2.91 -26.28 1.16
C VAL A 27 2.82 -27.28 0.00
N ALA A 28 1.89 -27.03 -0.91
CA ALA A 28 1.75 -27.77 -2.15
C ALA A 28 2.13 -26.86 -3.33
N VAL A 29 3.30 -27.11 -3.93
CA VAL A 29 3.79 -26.33 -5.08
C VAL A 29 3.46 -27.06 -6.37
N SER A 30 2.72 -26.41 -7.25
CA SER A 30 2.40 -26.90 -8.59
C SER A 30 3.22 -26.10 -9.60
N LEU A 31 4.23 -26.74 -10.20
CA LEU A 31 5.11 -26.10 -11.18
C LEU A 31 4.37 -25.87 -12.51
N SER A 32 4.58 -24.72 -13.12
CA SER A 32 3.92 -24.29 -14.34
C SER A 32 4.58 -24.89 -15.59
N ASN A 33 3.76 -25.46 -16.47
CA ASN A 33 4.24 -25.88 -17.79
C ASN A 33 4.27 -24.72 -18.80
N GLY A 34 3.89 -23.50 -18.42
CA GLY A 34 3.87 -22.31 -19.28
C GLY A 34 2.73 -22.25 -20.29
N ASN A 35 1.82 -23.22 -20.28
CA ASN A 35 0.66 -23.31 -21.17
C ASN A 35 -0.67 -23.30 -20.41
N GLY A 36 -0.67 -22.86 -19.15
CA GLY A 36 -1.82 -22.88 -18.25
C GLY A 36 -2.10 -24.24 -17.57
N SER A 37 -1.29 -25.27 -17.84
CA SER A 37 -1.30 -26.52 -17.07
C SER A 37 -0.19 -26.55 -16.03
N PHE A 38 -0.40 -27.34 -14.98
CA PHE A 38 0.53 -27.49 -13.86
C PHE A 38 0.92 -28.95 -13.66
N ALA A 39 2.15 -29.19 -13.21
CA ALA A 39 2.62 -30.50 -12.80
C ALA A 39 1.93 -30.99 -11.52
N THR A 40 2.08 -32.28 -11.22
CA THR A 40 1.64 -32.83 -9.94
C THR A 40 2.28 -32.05 -8.79
N PRO A 41 1.51 -31.65 -7.76
CA PRO A 41 2.05 -30.83 -6.68
C PRO A 41 3.15 -31.54 -5.88
N ILE A 42 4.23 -30.81 -5.62
CA ILE A 42 5.29 -31.19 -4.68
C ILE A 42 4.85 -30.74 -3.29
N ILE A 43 4.86 -31.67 -2.33
CA ILE A 43 4.34 -31.42 -0.98
C ILE A 43 5.51 -31.33 0.02
N THR A 44 5.62 -30.19 0.70
CA THR A 44 6.49 -30.02 1.86
C THR A 44 5.66 -29.85 3.12
N ASN A 45 5.88 -30.69 4.14
CA ASN A 45 5.19 -30.59 5.43
C ASN A 45 6.03 -29.82 6.45
N PHE A 46 5.38 -29.04 7.30
CA PHE A 46 6.00 -28.28 8.37
C PHE A 46 5.05 -28.09 9.56
N LEU A 47 5.60 -27.76 10.72
CA LEU A 47 4.86 -27.69 11.98
C LEU A 47 4.43 -26.25 12.30
N SER A 48 3.42 -25.76 11.61
CA SER A 48 2.83 -24.45 11.88
C SER A 48 1.30 -24.49 11.80
N SER A 49 0.66 -23.47 12.36
CA SER A 49 -0.69 -23.03 11.96
C SER A 49 -0.49 -21.77 11.16
N VAL A 50 -0.98 -21.72 9.92
CA VAL A 50 -0.70 -20.63 8.99
C VAL A 50 -1.84 -19.63 8.98
N SER A 51 -1.53 -18.37 9.26
CA SER A 51 -2.47 -17.25 9.14
C SER A 51 -2.31 -16.55 7.80
N ASP A 52 -1.07 -16.23 7.43
CA ASP A 52 -0.75 -15.53 6.19
C ASP A 52 0.61 -16.01 5.65
N THR A 53 0.88 -15.71 4.38
CA THR A 53 2.12 -16.11 3.70
C THR A 53 2.64 -15.01 2.79
N ALA A 54 3.93 -15.08 2.49
CA ALA A 54 4.53 -14.31 1.41
C ALA A 54 5.75 -15.06 0.86
N SER A 55 6.05 -14.84 -0.41
CA SER A 55 7.23 -15.40 -1.07
C SER A 55 8.26 -14.30 -1.36
N GLY A 56 9.50 -14.53 -0.93
CA GLY A 56 10.67 -13.67 -1.22
C GLY A 56 11.99 -14.44 -1.24
N ASP A 57 13.03 -13.95 -1.93
CA ASP A 57 14.40 -14.47 -1.78
C ASP A 57 15.01 -13.80 -0.52
N PHE A 58 15.09 -14.53 0.59
CA PHE A 58 15.57 -13.98 1.87
C PHE A 58 17.06 -14.28 2.12
N ASN A 59 17.66 -15.21 1.39
CA ASN A 59 19.05 -15.62 1.56
C ASN A 59 19.96 -15.22 0.38
N ALA A 60 19.41 -14.50 -0.60
CA ALA A 60 20.08 -14.00 -1.80
C ALA A 60 20.71 -15.10 -2.67
N ASP A 61 20.14 -16.30 -2.68
CA ASP A 61 20.60 -17.40 -3.53
C ASP A 61 19.91 -17.45 -4.91
N GLY A 62 18.96 -16.54 -5.14
CA GLY A 62 18.19 -16.44 -6.39
C GLY A 62 17.07 -17.48 -6.49
N ILE A 63 16.78 -18.20 -5.42
CA ILE A 63 15.67 -19.15 -5.31
C ILE A 63 14.60 -18.53 -4.41
N GLN A 64 13.37 -18.79 -4.77
CA GLN A 64 12.23 -18.29 -4.04
C GLN A 64 12.03 -19.05 -2.72
N ASP A 65 12.14 -18.35 -1.60
CA ASP A 65 11.74 -18.87 -0.29
C ASP A 65 10.29 -18.49 0.05
N LEU A 66 9.77 -19.07 1.14
CA LEU A 66 8.44 -18.80 1.67
C LEU A 66 8.50 -18.43 3.15
N VAL A 67 7.85 -17.33 3.52
CA VAL A 67 7.57 -17.00 4.92
C VAL A 67 6.11 -17.26 5.24
N THR A 68 5.85 -17.83 6.42
CA THR A 68 4.49 -18.06 6.92
C THR A 68 4.36 -17.52 8.33
N THR A 69 3.20 -16.93 8.63
CA THR A 69 2.89 -16.44 9.97
C THR A 69 1.91 -17.36 10.68
N SER A 70 1.89 -17.29 12.01
CA SER A 70 1.03 -18.10 12.86
C SER A 70 0.19 -17.28 13.82
N GLY A 71 -1.05 -17.72 14.01
CA GLY A 71 -1.94 -17.21 15.06
C GLY A 71 -1.36 -17.31 16.48
N PHE A 72 -0.35 -18.15 16.70
CA PHE A 72 0.23 -18.46 18.01
C PHE A 72 1.60 -17.83 18.29
N GLY A 73 2.07 -16.85 17.50
CA GLY A 73 3.36 -16.18 17.81
C GLY A 73 4.52 -16.50 16.88
N GLY A 74 4.37 -17.52 16.03
CA GLY A 74 5.45 -18.04 15.21
C GLY A 74 5.51 -17.42 13.82
N ILE A 75 6.72 -17.15 13.34
CA ILE A 75 7.01 -16.90 11.93
C ILE A 75 7.96 -17.99 11.46
N TRP A 76 7.62 -18.68 10.38
CA TRP A 76 8.46 -19.70 9.80
C TRP A 76 9.01 -19.23 8.46
N LEU A 77 10.32 -19.32 8.28
CA LEU A 77 10.99 -19.19 6.98
C LEU A 77 11.31 -20.59 6.46
N LEU A 78 10.75 -20.93 5.29
CA LEU A 78 10.98 -22.16 4.57
C LEU A 78 11.87 -21.83 3.36
N THR A 79 13.11 -22.31 3.36
CA THR A 79 14.08 -22.00 2.29
C THR A 79 13.78 -22.80 1.04
N GLY A 80 13.77 -22.20 -0.14
CA GLY A 80 13.55 -22.91 -1.40
C GLY A 80 14.74 -23.80 -1.77
N ASN A 81 14.48 -25.00 -2.30
CA ASN A 81 15.54 -25.89 -2.82
C ASN A 81 15.77 -25.72 -4.33
N GLY A 82 14.97 -24.89 -5.02
CA GLY A 82 15.07 -24.64 -6.46
C GLY A 82 14.43 -25.72 -7.33
N ASP A 83 13.75 -26.69 -6.74
CA ASP A 83 12.99 -27.73 -7.43
C ASP A 83 11.49 -27.66 -7.14
N GLY A 84 11.02 -26.56 -6.52
CA GLY A 84 9.65 -26.41 -6.01
C GLY A 84 9.41 -27.01 -4.63
N SER A 85 10.41 -27.64 -4.00
CA SER A 85 10.35 -28.07 -2.59
C SER A 85 11.03 -27.06 -1.66
N PHE A 86 10.68 -27.12 -0.37
CA PHE A 86 11.33 -26.31 0.66
C PHE A 86 12.14 -27.15 1.65
N GLY A 87 13.28 -26.59 2.06
CA GLY A 87 14.28 -27.14 2.95
C GLY A 87 14.14 -26.62 4.39
N GLN A 88 15.26 -26.30 5.02
CA GLN A 88 15.38 -26.06 6.46
C GLN A 88 14.46 -24.95 6.97
N ASN A 89 13.37 -25.35 7.63
CA ASN A 89 12.41 -24.44 8.24
C ASN A 89 13.01 -23.79 9.51
N SER A 90 13.19 -22.48 9.50
CA SER A 90 13.61 -21.72 10.68
C SER A 90 12.41 -21.04 11.31
N LEU A 91 12.23 -21.23 12.63
CA LEU A 91 11.20 -20.53 13.40
C LEU A 91 11.80 -19.31 14.09
N PHE A 92 11.18 -18.15 13.90
CA PHE A 92 11.42 -16.95 14.68
C PHE A 92 10.20 -16.67 15.56
N VAL A 93 10.45 -16.36 16.83
CA VAL A 93 9.40 -15.95 17.76
C VAL A 93 9.30 -14.44 17.74
N SER A 94 8.30 -13.91 17.04
CA SER A 94 7.98 -12.48 17.06
C SER A 94 7.28 -12.07 18.36
N GLY A 95 6.65 -13.05 19.02
CA GLY A 95 5.65 -12.81 20.07
C GLY A 95 4.37 -12.18 19.52
N ALA A 96 4.20 -12.11 18.19
CA ALA A 96 3.01 -11.58 17.53
C ALA A 96 1.97 -12.67 17.32
N SER A 97 0.78 -12.47 17.87
CA SER A 97 -0.32 -13.43 17.70
C SER A 97 -1.32 -12.89 16.71
N SER A 98 -1.62 -13.70 15.69
CA SER A 98 -2.47 -13.36 14.54
C SER A 98 -1.92 -12.21 13.70
N SER A 99 -1.43 -12.55 12.52
CA SER A 99 -0.55 -11.69 11.76
C SER A 99 -0.78 -11.82 10.25
N SER A 100 -0.99 -10.68 9.60
CA SER A 100 -0.72 -10.50 8.18
C SER A 100 0.76 -10.18 7.97
N VAL A 101 1.26 -10.49 6.78
CA VAL A 101 2.65 -10.32 6.40
C VAL A 101 2.79 -9.53 5.10
N ALA A 102 3.78 -8.66 5.04
CA ALA A 102 4.20 -8.00 3.82
C ALA A 102 5.73 -7.95 3.72
N LEU A 103 6.22 -7.89 2.49
CA LEU A 103 7.65 -7.90 2.17
C LEU A 103 8.05 -6.58 1.51
N SER A 104 9.22 -6.06 1.85
CA SER A 104 9.75 -4.83 1.23
C SER A 104 11.22 -4.61 1.58
N HIS A 105 11.87 -3.66 0.91
CA HIS A 105 13.20 -3.17 1.28
C HIS A 105 13.05 -1.95 2.19
N LEU A 106 13.15 -2.11 3.50
CA LEU A 106 12.87 -1.06 4.49
C LEU A 106 14.09 -0.22 4.86
N ASP A 107 15.30 -0.76 4.69
CA ASP A 107 16.56 -0.09 5.08
C ASP A 107 17.53 0.20 3.91
N SER A 108 17.04 0.10 2.67
CA SER A 108 17.78 0.39 1.44
C SER A 108 19.02 -0.50 1.21
N ASP A 109 19.12 -1.65 1.87
CA ASP A 109 20.27 -2.57 1.71
C ASP A 109 20.10 -3.62 0.59
N ASN A 110 18.98 -3.52 -0.15
CA ASN A 110 18.56 -4.41 -1.24
C ASN A 110 18.32 -5.87 -0.82
N LYS A 111 18.04 -6.10 0.47
CA LYS A 111 17.61 -7.40 0.98
C LYS A 111 16.17 -7.30 1.41
N LEU A 112 15.45 -8.40 1.24
CA LEU A 112 14.03 -8.38 1.49
C LEU A 112 13.76 -8.48 3.00
N ASP A 113 13.10 -7.46 3.53
CA ASP A 113 12.69 -7.36 4.93
C ASP A 113 11.24 -7.82 5.10
N LEU A 114 10.87 -8.04 6.36
CA LEU A 114 9.56 -8.53 6.76
C LEU A 114 8.80 -7.48 7.57
N VAL A 115 7.53 -7.28 7.26
CA VAL A 115 6.58 -6.52 8.05
C VAL A 115 5.47 -7.46 8.52
N VAL A 116 5.22 -7.49 9.83
CA VAL A 116 4.23 -8.37 10.45
C VAL A 116 3.31 -7.56 11.34
N THR A 117 2.00 -7.77 11.23
CA THR A 117 1.04 -7.17 12.17
C THR A 117 0.81 -8.07 13.38
N ASP A 118 0.64 -7.52 14.56
CA ASP A 118 0.25 -8.24 15.77
C ASP A 118 -1.12 -7.76 16.23
N THR A 119 -2.12 -8.59 15.98
CA THR A 119 -3.53 -8.28 16.27
C THR A 119 -3.74 -8.11 17.78
N THR A 120 -3.14 -8.98 18.59
CA THR A 120 -3.35 -9.03 20.03
C THR A 120 -2.74 -7.83 20.74
N ASN A 121 -1.49 -7.50 20.41
CA ASN A 121 -0.77 -6.39 21.04
C ASN A 121 -0.90 -5.06 20.28
N ARG A 122 -1.68 -5.02 19.19
CA ARG A 122 -1.97 -3.83 18.38
C ARG A 122 -0.70 -3.11 17.96
N ARG A 123 0.16 -3.82 17.21
CA ARG A 123 1.45 -3.28 16.79
C ARG A 123 1.85 -3.82 15.42
N VAL A 124 2.72 -3.09 14.75
CA VAL A 124 3.50 -3.59 13.60
C VAL A 124 4.89 -3.95 14.10
N ILE A 125 5.42 -5.06 13.61
CA ILE A 125 6.77 -5.51 13.88
C ILE A 125 7.51 -5.59 12.55
N THR A 126 8.68 -4.96 12.47
CA THR A 126 9.57 -5.07 11.31
C THR A 126 10.78 -5.94 11.65
N PHE A 127 11.18 -6.79 10.71
CA PHE A 127 12.38 -7.61 10.81
C PHE A 127 13.29 -7.25 9.65
N ILE A 128 14.45 -6.68 9.99
CA ILE A 128 15.48 -6.32 9.02
C ILE A 128 16.33 -7.55 8.73
N ASN A 129 16.38 -7.95 7.48
CA ASN A 129 17.08 -9.14 7.03
C ASN A 129 18.57 -8.84 6.83
N ASN A 130 19.44 -9.74 7.30
CA ASN A 130 20.87 -9.59 7.05
C ASN A 130 21.33 -10.17 5.71
N GLY A 131 20.46 -10.89 4.99
CA GLY A 131 20.71 -11.48 3.67
C GLY A 131 21.19 -12.91 3.68
N ALA A 132 21.25 -13.54 4.85
CA ALA A 132 21.57 -14.95 4.99
C ALA A 132 20.34 -15.76 5.45
N GLY A 133 19.12 -15.28 5.15
CA GLY A 133 17.88 -15.86 5.66
C GLY A 133 17.73 -15.70 7.18
N SER A 134 18.37 -14.68 7.77
CA SER A 134 18.28 -14.42 9.20
C SER A 134 18.03 -12.95 9.48
N PHE A 135 17.23 -12.69 10.52
CA PHE A 135 16.75 -11.36 10.84
C PHE A 135 17.47 -10.80 12.07
N GLY A 136 17.77 -9.51 12.03
CA GLY A 136 18.31 -8.77 13.18
C GLY A 136 17.28 -8.57 14.28
N ASN A 137 17.57 -7.62 15.18
CA ASN A 137 16.61 -7.24 16.23
C ASN A 137 15.31 -6.72 15.60
N GLN A 138 14.19 -7.28 16.04
CA GLN A 138 12.87 -6.80 15.64
C GLN A 138 12.63 -5.37 16.16
N ARG A 139 11.96 -4.55 15.35
CA ARG A 139 11.49 -3.21 15.76
C ARG A 139 9.98 -3.24 15.86
N THR A 140 9.43 -2.47 16.79
CA THR A 140 8.00 -2.55 17.13
C THR A 140 7.39 -1.17 17.19
N PHE A 141 6.22 -1.02 16.57
CA PHE A 141 5.48 0.23 16.46
C PHE A 141 4.04 0.01 16.89
N ASN A 142 3.62 0.67 17.97
CA ASN A 142 2.28 0.54 18.49
C ASN A 142 1.27 1.25 17.58
N LEU A 143 0.13 0.60 17.39
CA LEU A 143 -1.01 1.11 16.65
C LEU A 143 -2.13 1.53 17.61
N PRO A 144 -2.96 2.51 17.22
CA PRO A 144 -4.11 2.91 18.03
C PRO A 144 -5.20 1.82 18.10
N ASN A 145 -5.29 0.97 17.06
CA ASN A 145 -6.38 0.03 16.81
C ASN A 145 -5.84 -1.36 16.41
N ILE A 146 -6.74 -2.33 16.26
CA ILE A 146 -6.39 -3.72 15.97
C ILE A 146 -6.02 -3.86 14.49
N PRO A 147 -4.79 -4.23 14.11
CA PRO A 147 -4.43 -4.40 12.71
C PRO A 147 -5.14 -5.59 12.06
N ALA A 148 -5.42 -5.49 10.76
CA ALA A 148 -6.08 -6.53 9.97
C ALA A 148 -5.29 -6.90 8.71
N GLY A 149 -4.83 -5.91 7.95
CA GLY A 149 -4.00 -6.08 6.77
C GLY A 149 -2.90 -5.03 6.72
N VAL A 150 -1.84 -5.33 5.96
CA VAL A 150 -0.69 -4.45 5.81
C VAL A 150 -0.22 -4.40 4.37
N VAL A 151 0.16 -3.21 3.91
CA VAL A 151 0.86 -2.98 2.64
C VAL A 151 2.04 -2.05 2.87
N VAL A 152 3.06 -2.19 2.03
CA VAL A 152 4.30 -1.44 2.11
C VAL A 152 4.58 -0.81 0.74
N ALA A 153 4.77 0.50 0.71
CA ALA A 153 5.14 1.24 -0.50
C ALA A 153 5.58 2.67 -0.15
N ASP A 154 6.16 3.40 -1.09
CA ASP A 154 6.42 4.83 -0.94
C ASP A 154 5.13 5.63 -1.12
N PHE A 155 4.45 5.98 -0.02
CA PHE A 155 3.17 6.71 -0.05
C PHE A 155 3.36 8.22 -0.12
N ASN A 156 4.55 8.72 0.17
CA ASN A 156 4.83 10.15 0.28
C ASN A 156 5.73 10.70 -0.85
N GLY A 157 6.32 9.82 -1.65
CA GLY A 157 7.16 10.14 -2.82
C GLY A 157 8.62 10.44 -2.48
N ASP A 158 9.13 10.02 -1.32
CA ASP A 158 10.51 10.28 -0.89
C ASP A 158 11.50 9.14 -1.22
N SER A 159 11.05 8.16 -2.00
CA SER A 159 11.79 6.96 -2.39
C SER A 159 12.15 6.04 -1.22
N LYS A 160 11.41 6.12 -0.11
CA LYS A 160 11.52 5.21 1.03
C LYS A 160 10.21 4.49 1.22
N ASN A 161 10.30 3.22 1.58
CA ASN A 161 9.11 2.42 1.82
C ASN A 161 8.46 2.80 3.15
N ASP A 162 7.21 3.24 3.05
CA ASP A 162 6.29 3.52 4.15
C ASP A 162 5.39 2.29 4.40
N ILE A 163 4.72 2.26 5.54
CA ILE A 163 3.79 1.17 5.90
C ILE A 163 2.38 1.72 6.09
N ALA A 164 1.41 1.10 5.43
CA ALA A 164 -0.01 1.35 5.66
C ALA A 164 -0.70 0.10 6.20
N VAL A 165 -1.52 0.28 7.23
CA VAL A 165 -2.17 -0.81 7.96
C VAL A 165 -3.66 -0.51 8.06
N SER A 166 -4.50 -1.41 7.58
CA SER A 166 -5.93 -1.37 7.90
C SER A 166 -6.13 -1.84 9.33
N THR A 167 -6.92 -1.09 10.10
CA THR A 167 -7.12 -1.34 11.52
C THR A 167 -8.59 -1.31 11.89
N GLN A 168 -9.05 -2.34 12.59
CA GLN A 168 -10.40 -2.46 13.12
C GLN A 168 -10.46 -1.83 14.50
N SER A 169 -11.61 -1.24 14.81
CA SER A 169 -11.81 -0.66 16.12
C SER A 169 -11.69 -1.71 17.22
N ALA A 170 -10.95 -1.34 18.26
CA ALA A 170 -10.84 -2.12 19.48
C ALA A 170 -12.09 -2.02 20.37
N SER A 171 -13.04 -1.15 20.06
CA SER A 171 -14.21 -0.89 20.90
C SER A 171 -15.51 -0.95 20.11
N ASN A 172 -16.52 -1.59 20.70
CA ASN A 172 -17.90 -1.61 20.20
C ASN A 172 -18.57 -0.22 20.13
N ASN A 173 -18.01 0.78 20.83
CA ASN A 173 -18.56 2.14 20.90
C ASN A 173 -17.96 3.10 19.86
N GLN A 174 -17.00 2.65 19.06
CA GLN A 174 -16.43 3.38 17.92
C GLN A 174 -16.34 2.39 16.76
N PRO A 175 -17.40 2.10 16.00
CA PRO A 175 -17.37 1.02 15.01
C PRO A 175 -16.40 1.27 13.85
N GLN A 176 -16.02 2.53 13.65
CA GLN A 176 -15.17 2.92 12.53
C GLN A 176 -13.72 2.50 12.76
N GLY A 177 -13.25 1.62 11.89
CA GLY A 177 -11.84 1.35 11.70
C GLY A 177 -11.13 2.47 10.95
N THR A 178 -9.81 2.37 10.91
CA THR A 178 -8.91 3.35 10.32
C THR A 178 -7.87 2.68 9.43
N VAL A 179 -7.36 3.39 8.44
CA VAL A 179 -6.04 3.09 7.86
C VAL A 179 -5.01 3.91 8.61
N VAL A 180 -3.97 3.26 9.10
CA VAL A 180 -2.85 3.90 9.78
C VAL A 180 -1.64 3.87 8.85
N VAL A 181 -1.09 5.04 8.57
CA VAL A 181 0.15 5.19 7.78
C VAL A 181 1.29 5.57 8.70
N LEU A 182 2.42 4.86 8.57
CA LEU A 182 3.68 5.16 9.24
C LEU A 182 4.75 5.38 8.18
N LEU A 183 5.29 6.60 8.11
CA LEU A 183 6.30 6.94 7.11
C LEU A 183 7.65 6.34 7.47
N GLY A 184 8.33 5.72 6.52
CA GLY A 184 9.64 5.11 6.69
C GLY A 184 10.76 6.14 6.63
N ASP A 185 11.79 5.96 7.46
CA ASP A 185 13.01 6.78 7.38
C ASP A 185 14.07 6.23 6.41
N GLY A 186 13.82 5.05 5.83
CA GLY A 186 14.72 4.34 4.92
C GLY A 186 15.84 3.57 5.62
N THR A 187 15.77 3.42 6.95
CA THR A 187 16.71 2.63 7.77
C THR A 187 16.00 1.50 8.53
N GLY A 188 14.73 1.25 8.20
CA GLY A 188 13.83 0.34 8.92
C GLY A 188 13.11 0.94 10.12
N ASN A 189 13.28 2.25 10.43
CA ASN A 189 12.42 2.91 11.43
C ASN A 189 11.21 3.55 10.76
N LEU A 190 10.16 3.70 11.55
CA LEU A 190 8.94 4.36 11.14
C LEU A 190 8.68 5.60 11.99
N GLY A 191 8.12 6.62 11.37
CA GLY A 191 7.66 7.84 12.00
C GLY A 191 6.39 7.64 12.83
N THR A 192 5.81 8.76 13.25
CA THR A 192 4.55 8.75 14.01
C THR A 192 3.40 8.23 13.15
N ALA A 193 2.60 7.33 13.72
CA ALA A 193 1.39 6.80 13.09
C ALA A 193 0.36 7.91 12.84
N VAL A 194 -0.15 7.99 11.61
CA VAL A 194 -1.24 8.89 11.20
C VAL A 194 -2.46 8.06 10.80
N SER A 195 -3.61 8.33 11.41
CA SER A 195 -4.86 7.60 11.16
C SER A 195 -5.80 8.34 10.20
N TYR A 196 -6.37 7.60 9.26
CA TYR A 196 -7.40 8.04 8.32
C TYR A 196 -8.65 7.18 8.51
N PRO A 197 -9.87 7.75 8.57
CA PRO A 197 -11.10 6.97 8.67
C PRO A 197 -11.28 6.02 7.50
N ALA A 198 -11.64 4.75 7.78
CA ALA A 198 -11.77 3.70 6.78
C ALA A 198 -13.17 3.06 6.73
N GLY A 199 -14.07 3.42 7.65
CA GLY A 199 -15.40 2.79 7.76
C GLY A 199 -15.38 1.54 8.64
N ASP A 200 -16.40 0.69 8.50
CA ASP A 200 -16.63 -0.41 9.45
C ASP A 200 -15.84 -1.68 9.10
N LEU A 201 -15.17 -2.23 10.11
CA LEU A 201 -14.40 -3.49 10.04
C LEU A 201 -13.51 -3.60 8.78
N PRO A 202 -12.54 -2.70 8.60
CA PRO A 202 -11.61 -2.80 7.49
C PRO A 202 -10.77 -4.09 7.62
N GLY A 203 -10.66 -4.80 6.50
CA GLY A 203 -9.99 -6.09 6.36
C GLY A 203 -8.74 -5.97 5.51
N ALA A 204 -8.77 -6.54 4.30
CA ALA A 204 -7.68 -6.46 3.34
C ALA A 204 -7.45 -5.01 2.88
N ILE A 205 -6.20 -4.70 2.56
CA ILE A 205 -5.74 -3.41 2.05
C ILE A 205 -4.86 -3.66 0.82
N ALA A 206 -4.97 -2.80 -0.18
CA ALA A 206 -4.18 -2.84 -1.40
C ALA A 206 -3.72 -1.43 -1.76
N SER A 207 -2.55 -1.32 -2.41
CA SER A 207 -2.05 -0.05 -2.96
C SER A 207 -1.85 -0.14 -4.47
N ALA A 208 -2.26 0.92 -5.17
CA ALA A 208 -1.99 1.14 -6.59
C ALA A 208 -2.35 2.58 -6.94
N ASP A 209 -1.90 3.07 -8.09
CA ASP A 209 -2.47 4.29 -8.67
C ASP A 209 -3.84 3.94 -9.30
N PHE A 210 -4.92 4.13 -8.54
CA PHE A 210 -6.28 3.77 -8.96
C PHE A 210 -6.94 4.91 -9.75
N ASN A 211 -6.51 6.16 -9.55
CA ASN A 211 -7.10 7.34 -10.18
C ASN A 211 -6.28 7.93 -11.36
N GLY A 212 -5.07 7.43 -11.59
CA GLY A 212 -4.19 7.81 -12.69
C GLY A 212 -3.37 9.09 -12.45
N ASP A 213 -3.17 9.50 -11.19
CA ASP A 213 -2.42 10.72 -10.84
C ASP A 213 -0.92 10.48 -10.59
N SER A 214 -0.46 9.24 -10.80
CA SER A 214 0.93 8.79 -10.56
C SER A 214 1.36 8.81 -9.09
N LYS A 215 0.42 8.85 -8.15
CA LYS A 215 0.65 8.56 -6.73
C LYS A 215 -0.05 7.28 -6.34
N LEU A 216 0.47 6.64 -5.30
CA LEU A 216 -0.16 5.43 -4.78
C LEU A 216 -1.39 5.81 -3.96
N ASP A 217 -2.52 5.25 -4.34
CA ASP A 217 -3.76 5.24 -3.58
C ASP A 217 -3.83 3.97 -2.71
N LEU A 218 -4.74 3.97 -1.73
CA LEU A 218 -5.03 2.83 -0.87
C LEU A 218 -6.50 2.43 -1.02
N ALA A 219 -6.76 1.14 -1.22
CA ALA A 219 -8.11 0.58 -1.21
C ALA A 219 -8.24 -0.42 -0.05
N VAL A 220 -9.37 -0.38 0.66
CA VAL A 220 -9.66 -1.27 1.79
C VAL A 220 -10.99 -2.00 1.60
N THR A 221 -11.04 -3.27 2.00
CA THR A 221 -12.30 -4.00 2.07
C THR A 221 -12.96 -3.72 3.42
N ASN A 222 -14.26 -3.44 3.45
CA ASN A 222 -15.01 -3.28 4.69
C ASN A 222 -15.98 -4.44 4.87
N GLY A 223 -16.09 -4.93 6.11
CA GLY A 223 -17.13 -5.88 6.50
C GLY A 223 -18.32 -5.13 7.08
N SER A 224 -19.46 -5.06 6.39
CA SER A 224 -20.66 -4.53 7.02
C SER A 224 -21.22 -5.57 8.00
N VAL A 225 -21.77 -5.12 9.13
CA VAL A 225 -22.72 -5.94 9.91
C VAL A 225 -24.02 -6.02 9.09
N GLY A 226 -24.04 -6.81 8.02
CA GLY A 226 -25.22 -6.99 7.14
C GLY A 226 -24.97 -7.16 5.64
N GLY A 227 -23.73 -7.16 5.14
CA GLY A 227 -23.44 -7.30 3.71
C GLY A 227 -21.97 -6.99 3.41
N LEU A 228 -21.48 -7.38 2.23
CA LEU A 228 -20.14 -7.00 1.79
C LEU A 228 -20.27 -5.71 0.98
N GLU A 229 -19.94 -4.56 1.58
CA GLU A 229 -19.72 -3.32 0.82
C GLU A 229 -18.22 -3.01 0.79
N SER A 230 -17.60 -3.18 -0.38
CA SER A 230 -16.25 -2.68 -0.65
C SER A 230 -16.35 -1.15 -0.81
N MET A 231 -15.76 -0.42 0.12
CA MET A 231 -15.64 1.04 0.04
C MET A 231 -14.25 1.38 -0.49
N PHE A 232 -14.18 2.03 -1.64
CA PHE A 232 -12.96 2.69 -2.10
C PHE A 232 -12.81 3.99 -1.31
N SER A 233 -11.83 4.09 -0.43
CA SER A 233 -11.48 5.35 0.23
C SER A 233 -10.20 5.88 -0.41
N ASP A 234 -10.27 6.99 -1.14
CA ASP A 234 -9.09 7.71 -1.60
C ASP A 234 -8.35 8.30 -0.39
N ILE A 235 -7.43 7.53 0.20
CA ILE A 235 -6.57 8.00 1.27
C ILE A 235 -5.29 8.53 0.62
N MET A 236 -5.35 9.78 0.19
CA MET A 236 -4.14 10.50 -0.20
C MET A 236 -3.36 10.88 1.06
N VAL A 237 -2.18 10.31 1.22
CA VAL A 237 -1.20 10.78 2.20
C VAL A 237 -0.61 12.08 1.65
N PRO A 238 -0.79 13.24 2.31
CA PRO A 238 -0.24 14.49 1.80
C PRO A 238 1.29 14.39 1.79
N ALA A 239 1.88 14.40 0.60
CA ALA A 239 3.32 14.55 0.43
C ALA A 239 3.77 15.79 1.20
N ALA A 240 4.68 15.61 2.15
CA ALA A 240 5.25 16.70 2.93
C ALA A 240 6.20 17.51 2.04
N SER A 241 5.65 18.35 1.16
CA SER A 241 6.40 19.29 0.33
C SER A 241 5.52 20.42 -0.17
N CYS A 242 5.13 21.33 0.71
CA CYS A 242 4.95 22.72 0.29
C CYS A 242 5.53 23.65 1.35
N ARG A 243 6.77 24.09 1.12
CA ARG A 243 7.39 25.19 1.85
C ARG A 243 6.46 26.40 1.74
N LEU A 244 5.89 26.81 2.87
CA LEU A 244 5.14 28.05 3.01
C LEU A 244 6.09 29.24 2.80
N LEU A 245 6.32 29.67 1.56
CA LEU A 245 6.83 31.01 1.29
C LEU A 245 5.67 31.97 1.51
N ALA A 246 5.53 32.46 2.73
CA ALA A 246 4.62 33.53 3.08
C ALA A 246 5.01 34.79 2.28
N PHE A 247 4.27 35.10 1.21
CA PHE A 247 4.26 36.45 0.66
C PHE A 247 3.44 37.33 1.60
N GLN A 248 4.11 38.13 2.43
CA GLN A 248 3.51 39.28 3.09
C GLN A 248 3.03 40.25 2.02
N CYS A 249 1.71 40.29 1.79
CA CYS A 249 1.09 41.39 1.07
C CYS A 249 0.96 42.58 2.04
N LEU A 250 1.94 43.48 2.01
CA LEU A 250 1.83 44.81 2.61
C LEU A 250 0.81 45.62 1.79
N ALA A 251 -0.47 45.49 2.11
CA ALA A 251 -1.48 46.41 1.63
C ALA A 251 -1.35 47.74 2.40
N THR A 252 -0.93 48.78 1.71
CA THR A 252 -1.05 50.16 2.21
C THR A 252 -2.52 50.58 2.14
N PRO A 253 -3.08 51.23 3.18
CA PRO A 253 -4.51 51.56 3.20
C PRO A 253 -4.77 52.80 2.34
N VAL A 254 -5.63 52.68 1.34
CA VAL A 254 -6.30 53.83 0.71
C VAL A 254 -7.64 54.01 1.41
N ASN A 255 -7.75 55.10 2.15
CA ASN A 255 -8.98 55.60 2.78
C ASN A 255 -10.08 55.84 1.73
N LEU A 256 -11.31 55.38 2.01
CA LEU A 256 -12.55 56.13 1.77
C LEU A 256 -13.70 55.49 2.58
N PRO A 257 -14.68 56.29 3.06
CA PRO A 257 -15.47 55.96 4.24
C PRO A 257 -16.89 55.50 3.87
N PHE A 258 -17.32 54.29 4.21
CA PHE A 258 -18.73 54.02 4.48
C PHE A 258 -18.87 52.85 5.46
N LEU A 259 -19.50 53.12 6.60
CA LEU A 259 -19.89 52.18 7.64
C LEU A 259 -20.99 51.25 7.13
N ILE A 260 -20.74 49.93 7.12
CA ILE A 260 -21.80 48.93 7.23
C ILE A 260 -21.36 47.90 8.27
N SER A 261 -22.07 47.90 9.40
CA SER A 261 -21.99 46.89 10.45
C SER A 261 -22.63 45.60 9.94
N MET A 262 -21.90 44.48 9.97
CA MET A 262 -22.52 43.14 9.91
C MET A 262 -21.91 42.24 10.97
N ARG A 263 -22.74 41.93 11.97
CA ARG A 263 -22.57 40.76 12.85
C ARG A 263 -22.87 39.49 12.05
N THR A 264 -21.97 38.53 12.20
CA THR A 264 -22.19 37.07 12.27
C THR A 264 -23.30 36.47 11.40
N VAL A 265 -22.94 35.79 10.32
CA VAL A 265 -23.73 34.68 9.75
C VAL A 265 -22.77 33.64 9.15
N VAL A 266 -22.79 32.44 9.74
CA VAL A 266 -22.31 31.18 9.13
C VAL A 266 -23.32 30.79 8.02
N PRO A 267 -22.89 30.24 6.88
CA PRO A 267 -23.49 28.93 6.53
C PRO A 267 -22.59 27.94 5.77
N ILE A 268 -22.85 26.68 6.11
CA ILE A 268 -22.67 25.44 5.34
C ILE A 268 -23.59 25.47 4.09
N LEU A 269 -23.19 24.86 2.96
CA LEU A 269 -24.03 24.13 1.96
C LEU A 269 -23.12 23.65 0.79
N LEU A 270 -22.93 22.35 0.57
CA LEU A 270 -23.76 21.43 -0.24
C LEU A 270 -23.81 21.81 -1.74
N PHE A 271 -23.09 21.06 -2.58
CA PHE A 271 -23.14 21.17 -4.04
C PHE A 271 -23.93 20.02 -4.66
N HIS A 272 -24.96 20.37 -5.42
CA HIS A 272 -25.55 19.58 -6.50
C HIS A 272 -25.66 20.53 -7.70
N TRP A 273 -25.11 20.16 -8.86
CA TRP A 273 -25.39 20.90 -10.10
C TRP A 273 -25.54 19.96 -11.30
N LEU A 274 -26.62 20.21 -12.03
CA LEU A 274 -27.12 19.48 -13.19
C LEU A 274 -26.67 20.23 -14.46
N VAL A 275 -25.92 19.58 -15.35
CA VAL A 275 -25.43 20.23 -16.58
C VAL A 275 -26.51 20.20 -17.67
N ARG A 276 -26.91 21.38 -18.19
CA ARG A 276 -27.48 21.53 -19.53
C ARG A 276 -26.68 22.54 -20.35
N ARG A 277 -26.38 22.10 -21.58
CA ARG A 277 -25.62 22.75 -22.66
C ARG A 277 -26.10 24.17 -22.97
N GLN A 278 -25.20 25.14 -23.03
CA GLN A 278 -25.10 26.14 -24.12
C GLN A 278 -23.64 26.61 -24.26
N SER A 279 -23.20 26.68 -25.50
CA SER A 279 -21.84 27.01 -25.97
C SER A 279 -21.70 28.52 -26.15
N VAL A 280 -20.67 29.14 -25.56
CA VAL A 280 -20.23 30.51 -25.92
C VAL A 280 -18.69 30.58 -25.87
N SER A 281 -18.12 31.17 -26.92
CA SER A 281 -16.71 31.20 -27.29
C SER A 281 -15.84 32.13 -26.43
N PHE A 282 -14.57 31.76 -26.22
CA PHE A 282 -13.55 32.58 -25.57
C PHE A 282 -12.85 33.52 -26.56
N THR A 283 -12.80 34.81 -26.24
CA THR A 283 -11.88 35.79 -26.85
C THR A 283 -10.72 36.06 -25.90
N THR A 284 -9.49 35.84 -26.36
CA THR A 284 -8.26 36.13 -25.63
C THR A 284 -7.90 37.61 -25.71
N SER A 285 -7.64 38.25 -24.57
CA SER A 285 -6.96 39.54 -24.51
C SER A 285 -5.87 39.52 -23.42
N LEU A 286 -4.63 39.32 -23.86
CA LEU A 286 -3.42 39.64 -23.07
C LEU A 286 -2.99 41.08 -23.42
N PRO A 287 -2.62 41.92 -22.45
CA PRO A 287 -1.78 43.09 -22.70
C PRO A 287 -0.27 42.75 -22.56
N PRO A 288 0.64 43.53 -23.20
CA PRO A 288 1.99 43.09 -23.57
C PRO A 288 3.15 43.73 -22.77
N ARG A 289 4.36 43.19 -23.01
CA ARG A 289 5.76 43.63 -22.68
C ARG A 289 6.38 42.90 -21.47
N CYS A 290 7.54 42.22 -21.52
CA CYS A 290 8.73 42.20 -22.41
C CYS A 290 9.30 40.75 -22.46
N ARG A 291 9.59 40.16 -23.64
CA ARG A 291 10.89 40.06 -24.37
C ARG A 291 12.04 39.46 -23.53
N VAL A 292 12.88 38.50 -23.95
CA VAL A 292 13.19 37.75 -25.20
C VAL A 292 14.18 36.63 -24.77
N CYS A 293 13.98 35.34 -25.09
CA CYS A 293 14.71 34.47 -26.04
C CYS A 293 14.36 33.01 -25.64
N SER A 294 14.21 31.97 -26.47
CA SER A 294 13.72 31.69 -27.83
C SER A 294 13.65 30.13 -27.91
N PRO A 295 12.87 29.53 -28.82
CA PRO A 295 12.43 28.13 -28.73
C PRO A 295 13.05 27.18 -29.77
N MET A 296 13.07 25.89 -29.47
CA MET A 296 13.22 24.75 -30.39
C MET A 296 12.36 23.62 -29.79
N MET A 297 11.54 22.82 -30.47
CA MET A 297 11.13 22.72 -31.88
C MET A 297 9.80 21.92 -31.87
N PHE A 298 8.88 22.24 -32.78
CA PHE A 298 7.60 21.54 -32.97
C PHE A 298 7.78 20.16 -33.62
N GLN A 299 6.94 19.18 -33.27
CA GLN A 299 6.39 18.25 -34.25
C GLN A 299 4.93 17.91 -33.92
N SER A 300 4.01 18.47 -34.71
CA SER A 300 2.58 18.16 -34.69
C SER A 300 2.29 17.05 -35.71
N MET A 301 1.62 15.98 -35.29
CA MET A 301 0.94 15.06 -36.22
C MET A 301 -0.45 15.64 -36.57
N ARG A 302 -0.70 15.90 -37.86
CA ARG A 302 -2.03 16.23 -38.39
C ARG A 302 -2.72 14.92 -38.81
N ALA A 303 -3.88 14.62 -38.23
CA ALA A 303 -4.81 13.64 -38.77
C ALA A 303 -5.77 14.33 -39.76
N THR A 304 -5.85 13.80 -40.99
CA THR A 304 -6.74 14.27 -42.05
C THR A 304 -7.91 13.30 -42.15
N VAL A 305 -9.14 13.74 -41.86
CA VAL A 305 -10.36 12.93 -42.07
C VAL A 305 -10.91 13.22 -43.46
N ARG A 306 -10.89 12.22 -44.36
CA ARG A 306 -11.63 12.24 -45.63
C ARG A 306 -13.06 11.75 -45.39
N ARG A 307 -14.06 12.51 -45.84
CA ARG A 307 -15.43 12.02 -46.08
C ARG A 307 -15.54 11.61 -47.55
N THR A 308 -16.07 10.42 -47.80
CA THR A 308 -16.59 9.98 -49.12
C THR A 308 -18.12 10.11 -49.14
N PRO A 309 -18.73 10.54 -50.26
CA PRO A 309 -20.15 10.83 -50.33
C PRO A 309 -21.02 9.64 -50.78
N ALA A 310 -22.27 9.67 -50.34
CA ALA A 310 -23.47 9.47 -51.17
C ALA A 310 -24.48 10.54 -50.73
#